data_AF-A0A2A4VQB4-F1
#
_entry.id   AF-A0A2A4VQB4-F1
#
_cell.length_a   1.000
_cell.length_b   1.000
_cell.length_c   1.000
_cell.angle_alpha   90.00
_cell.angle_beta   90.00
_cell.angle_gamma   90.00
#
_symmetry.space_group_name_H-M   'P 1'
#
loop_
_entity.id
_entity.type
_entity.pdbx_description
1 polymer ?
#
loop_
_entity_poly.entity_id
_entity_poly.type
_entity_poly.pdbx_seq_one_letter_code
_entity_poly.pdbx_strand_id
1 'polypeptide(L)'
;MKIKLLNIVLVVLVSSFVSMAHAGLIVTFSGNVNNFNPGPFENTADYSGSFTLDDTITPTGANNNFTGAVINFTLDVIETTGTTTFTGTGGKLQQFSSGSGATDFITIALGGTNGSVTGSTSFKYIDTKTGLLTTSLFTLKTIKFDLRGSSLFGSPLIVASNLNTSDFSYRRFVMDFIRPKTGVPIGNWSSINTLGAVSFANNKLSQVPEPATFIIFGLGLMGLALCRVKNCNNTLATIN
;
A
#
# COMPACT_ATOMS: atom_id res chain seq x y z
N MET A 1 -26.18 5.84 -42.74
CA MET A 1 -24.80 5.68 -42.22
C MET A 1 -24.42 6.65 -41.08
N LYS A 2 -25.12 7.78 -40.87
CA LYS A 2 -24.74 8.81 -39.88
C LYS A 2 -24.97 8.45 -38.39
N ILE A 3 -25.95 7.60 -38.07
CA ILE A 3 -26.31 7.27 -36.67
C ILE A 3 -25.31 6.29 -36.02
N LYS A 4 -24.72 5.37 -36.80
CA LYS A 4 -23.73 4.41 -36.29
C LYS A 4 -22.41 5.08 -35.87
N LEU A 5 -22.00 6.15 -36.55
CA LEU A 5 -20.78 6.90 -36.22
C LEU A 5 -20.94 7.68 -34.91
N LEU A 6 -22.13 8.27 -34.67
CA LEU A 6 -22.41 9.02 -33.44
C LEU A 6 -22.41 8.12 -32.20
N ASN A 7 -22.96 6.90 -32.32
CA ASN A 7 -22.97 5.93 -31.21
C ASN A 7 -21.55 5.43 -30.86
N ILE A 8 -20.66 5.28 -31.84
CA ILE A 8 -19.26 4.90 -31.58
C ILE A 8 -18.53 6.03 -30.85
N VAL A 9 -18.75 7.29 -31.26
CA VAL A 9 -18.14 8.46 -30.58
C VAL A 9 -18.65 8.59 -29.14
N LEU A 10 -19.93 8.34 -28.88
CA LEU A 10 -20.49 8.38 -27.54
C LEU A 10 -19.97 7.24 -26.64
N VAL A 11 -19.83 6.03 -27.17
CA VAL A 11 -19.25 4.89 -26.44
C VAL A 11 -17.78 5.14 -26.11
N VAL A 12 -17.00 5.69 -27.04
CA VAL A 12 -15.60 6.07 -26.79
C VAL A 12 -15.51 7.17 -25.73
N LEU A 13 -16.34 8.21 -25.83
CA LEU A 13 -16.35 9.33 -24.87
C LEU A 13 -16.75 8.89 -23.45
N VAL A 14 -17.72 7.97 -23.32
CA VAL A 14 -18.15 7.40 -22.03
C VAL A 14 -17.09 6.45 -21.47
N SER A 15 -16.36 5.71 -22.33
CA SER A 15 -15.26 4.84 -21.91
C SER A 15 -13.96 5.57 -21.56
N SER A 16 -13.81 6.86 -21.91
CA SER A 16 -12.67 7.69 -21.51
C SER A 16 -12.77 8.29 -20.10
N PHE A 17 -13.84 8.00 -19.36
CA PHE A 17 -13.98 8.40 -17.95
C PHE A 17 -13.58 7.30 -16.95
N VAL A 18 -13.02 6.17 -17.41
CA VAL A 18 -12.70 5.06 -16.51
C VAL A 18 -11.31 5.25 -15.89
N SER A 19 -11.31 5.34 -14.57
CA SER A 19 -10.14 5.28 -13.66
C SER A 19 -9.27 6.53 -13.59
N MET A 20 -9.71 7.52 -12.78
CA MET A 20 -8.73 8.28 -12.00
C MET A 20 -8.09 7.27 -11.04
N ALA A 21 -6.84 6.87 -11.31
CA ALA A 21 -6.07 6.11 -10.34
C ALA A 21 -5.93 6.97 -9.07
N HIS A 22 -6.62 6.58 -8.00
CA HIS A 22 -6.48 7.26 -6.71
C HIS A 22 -5.07 7.02 -6.18
N ALA A 23 -4.48 8.07 -5.65
CA ALA A 23 -3.08 8.12 -5.27
C ALA A 23 -2.94 7.88 -3.77
N GLY A 24 -2.89 6.61 -3.37
CA GLY A 24 -2.65 6.24 -1.97
C GLY A 24 -1.35 6.79 -1.40
N LEU A 25 -1.22 6.78 -0.07
CA LEU A 25 -0.01 7.21 0.64
C LEU A 25 0.97 6.03 0.73
N ILE A 26 2.12 6.11 0.06
CA ILE A 26 3.20 5.13 0.24
C ILE A 26 3.91 5.44 1.55
N VAL A 27 4.08 4.42 2.37
CA VAL A 27 4.93 4.43 3.55
C VAL A 27 6.10 3.50 3.29
N THR A 28 7.32 4.02 3.34
CA THR A 28 8.55 3.23 3.31
C THR A 28 9.24 3.32 4.66
N PHE A 29 9.87 2.24 5.11
CA PHE A 29 10.52 2.21 6.42
C PHE A 29 11.75 1.31 6.43
N SER A 30 12.66 1.57 7.37
CA SER A 30 13.88 0.78 7.56
C SER A 30 14.46 0.94 8.96
N GLY A 31 15.35 0.03 9.32
CA GLY A 31 16.07 0.03 10.60
C GLY A 31 16.75 -1.30 10.87
N ASN A 32 16.99 -1.59 12.15
CA ASN A 32 17.65 -2.81 12.59
C ASN A 32 16.78 -3.61 13.57
N VAL A 33 16.85 -4.93 13.47
CA VAL A 33 16.21 -5.84 14.40
C VAL A 33 16.75 -5.60 15.82
N ASN A 34 15.83 -5.57 16.78
CA ASN A 34 16.13 -5.34 18.19
C ASN A 34 17.03 -6.46 18.74
N ASN A 35 18.19 -6.09 19.28
CA ASN A 35 19.16 -7.02 19.86
C ASN A 35 18.69 -7.71 21.14
N PHE A 36 17.73 -7.14 21.87
CA PHE A 36 17.19 -7.73 23.11
C PHE A 36 15.96 -8.62 22.86
N ASN A 37 15.27 -8.43 21.74
CA ASN A 37 14.13 -9.25 21.35
C ASN A 37 14.08 -9.40 19.81
N PRO A 38 15.04 -10.15 19.24
CA PRO A 38 15.16 -10.26 17.79
C PRO A 38 14.02 -11.10 17.19
N GLY A 39 13.34 -11.93 17.99
CA GLY A 39 12.42 -12.93 17.48
C GLY A 39 13.20 -14.03 16.72
N PRO A 40 12.68 -14.54 15.58
CA PRO A 40 13.35 -15.57 14.79
C PRO A 40 14.38 -14.98 13.80
N PHE A 41 15.05 -13.89 14.16
CA PHE A 41 16.02 -13.22 13.29
C PHE A 41 17.37 -13.10 13.98
N GLU A 42 18.42 -12.85 13.19
CA GLU A 42 19.71 -12.42 13.69
C GLU A 42 19.61 -11.09 14.44
N ASN A 43 20.39 -10.96 15.51
CA ASN A 43 20.52 -9.69 16.24
C ASN A 43 21.01 -8.61 15.29
N THR A 44 20.41 -7.42 15.37
CA THR A 44 20.81 -6.23 14.58
C THR A 44 20.68 -6.38 13.06
N ALA A 45 20.06 -7.46 12.55
CA ALA A 45 19.78 -7.63 11.13
C ALA A 45 19.09 -6.39 10.55
N ASP A 46 19.53 -5.93 9.39
CA ASP A 46 18.91 -4.81 8.70
C ASP A 46 17.52 -5.22 8.20
N TYR A 47 16.57 -4.29 8.23
CA TYR A 47 15.30 -4.48 7.54
C TYR A 47 14.90 -3.23 6.77
N SER A 48 14.15 -3.45 5.70
CA SER A 48 13.51 -2.40 4.93
C SER A 48 12.17 -2.90 4.40
N GLY A 49 11.18 -2.03 4.32
CA GLY A 49 9.86 -2.41 3.83
C GLY A 49 9.05 -1.24 3.36
N SER A 50 7.88 -1.56 2.82
CA SER A 50 6.91 -0.57 2.38
C SER A 50 5.48 -1.09 2.49
N PHE A 51 4.52 -0.18 2.47
CA PHE A 51 3.11 -0.46 2.18
C PHE A 51 2.47 0.80 1.61
N THR A 52 1.30 0.65 1.00
CA THR A 52 0.47 1.77 0.55
C THR A 52 -0.81 1.82 1.37
N LEU A 53 -1.20 3.02 1.80
CA LEU A 53 -2.51 3.30 2.38
C LEU A 53 -3.45 3.76 1.27
N ASP A 54 -4.50 2.97 1.03
CA ASP A 54 -5.57 3.28 0.09
C ASP A 54 -6.51 4.33 0.69
N ASP A 55 -6.51 5.52 0.11
CA ASP A 55 -7.28 6.68 0.53
C ASP A 55 -8.71 6.70 -0.04
N THR A 56 -9.09 5.71 -0.86
CA THR A 56 -10.46 5.54 -1.35
C THR A 56 -11.38 4.83 -0.35
N ILE A 57 -10.80 4.17 0.65
CA ILE A 57 -11.56 3.40 1.63
C ILE A 57 -12.28 4.35 2.59
N THR A 58 -13.60 4.29 2.59
CA THR A 58 -14.42 4.99 3.59
C THR A 58 -14.27 4.30 4.96
N PRO A 59 -14.03 5.05 6.05
CA PRO A 59 -13.93 4.45 7.37
C PRO A 59 -15.29 3.91 7.82
N THR A 60 -15.27 2.86 8.62
CA THR A 60 -16.46 2.23 9.19
C THR A 60 -16.37 2.13 10.71
N GLY A 61 -17.52 2.25 11.37
CA GLY A 61 -17.67 2.06 12.82
C GLY A 61 -17.13 3.19 13.70
N ALA A 62 -17.31 3.03 15.02
CA ALA A 62 -16.74 3.92 16.02
C ALA A 62 -15.20 3.83 16.00
N ASN A 63 -14.52 4.97 16.15
CA ASN A 63 -13.05 5.10 16.19
C ASN A 63 -12.33 4.95 14.84
N ASN A 64 -13.00 5.27 13.72
CA ASN A 64 -12.35 5.57 12.44
C ASN A 64 -11.44 4.45 11.91
N ASN A 65 -12.06 3.30 11.63
CA ASN A 65 -11.38 2.12 11.11
C ASN A 65 -11.48 2.04 9.60
N PHE A 66 -10.35 1.82 8.94
CA PHE A 66 -10.22 1.64 7.50
C PHE A 66 -9.79 0.19 7.24
N THR A 67 -10.76 -0.67 6.93
CA THR A 67 -10.52 -2.10 6.66
C THR A 67 -10.19 -2.29 5.18
N GLY A 68 -9.13 -3.04 4.88
CA GLY A 68 -8.66 -3.23 3.51
C GLY A 68 -7.78 -2.09 2.99
N ALA A 69 -7.49 -1.09 3.83
CA ALA A 69 -6.78 0.12 3.43
C ALA A 69 -5.27 -0.06 3.30
N VAL A 70 -4.70 -1.19 3.72
CA VAL A 70 -3.24 -1.42 3.64
C VAL A 70 -2.98 -2.43 2.54
N ILE A 71 -2.34 -1.98 1.46
CA ILE A 71 -2.05 -2.78 0.27
C ILE A 71 -0.56 -2.77 -0.05
N ASN A 72 -0.12 -3.74 -0.86
CA ASN A 72 1.26 -3.87 -1.33
C ASN A 72 2.30 -3.84 -0.18
N PHE A 73 1.98 -4.49 0.94
CA PHE A 73 2.93 -4.59 2.05
C PHE A 73 4.09 -5.49 1.63
N THR A 74 5.31 -5.00 1.86
CA THR A 74 6.56 -5.75 1.72
C THR A 74 7.47 -5.45 2.91
N LEU A 75 8.20 -6.45 3.36
CA LEU A 75 9.25 -6.33 4.37
C LEU A 75 10.37 -7.30 4.03
N ASP A 76 11.55 -6.77 3.78
CA ASP A 76 12.78 -7.52 3.65
C ASP A 76 13.58 -7.42 4.94
N VAL A 77 13.99 -8.57 5.47
CA VAL A 77 14.95 -8.68 6.57
C VAL A 77 16.22 -9.31 6.01
N ILE A 78 17.33 -8.61 6.12
CA ILE A 78 18.63 -8.98 5.54
C ILE A 78 19.47 -9.59 6.65
N GLU A 79 19.68 -10.89 6.55
CA GLU A 79 20.49 -11.69 7.48
C GLU A 79 21.76 -12.17 6.78
N THR A 80 22.75 -12.64 7.53
CA THR A 80 24.01 -13.16 6.93
C THR A 80 23.78 -14.34 5.99
N THR A 81 22.70 -15.09 6.21
CA THR A 81 22.32 -16.26 5.41
C THR A 81 21.50 -15.90 4.16
N GLY A 82 21.06 -14.66 4.02
CA GLY A 82 20.27 -14.17 2.89
C GLY A 82 19.16 -13.20 3.32
N THR A 83 18.32 -12.83 2.35
CA THR A 83 17.18 -11.94 2.59
C THR A 83 15.90 -12.76 2.74
N THR A 84 15.16 -12.54 3.82
CA THR A 84 13.80 -13.03 3.97
C THR A 84 12.82 -11.94 3.60
N THR A 85 11.92 -12.21 2.65
CA THR A 85 10.84 -11.30 2.25
C THR A 85 9.50 -11.75 2.81
N PHE A 86 8.77 -10.81 3.41
CA PHE A 86 7.38 -10.93 3.81
C PHE A 86 6.52 -10.02 2.95
N THR A 87 5.32 -10.47 2.62
CA THR A 87 4.36 -9.72 1.82
C THR A 87 2.97 -9.76 2.43
N GLY A 88 2.10 -8.83 2.08
CA GLY A 88 0.74 -8.78 2.63
C GLY A 88 -0.17 -7.77 1.94
N THR A 89 -1.47 -7.91 2.20
CA THR A 89 -2.50 -7.01 1.66
C THR A 89 -3.80 -7.10 2.45
N GLY A 90 -4.69 -6.13 2.25
CA GLY A 90 -6.01 -6.06 2.88
C GLY A 90 -5.97 -5.70 4.37
N GLY A 91 -4.87 -5.11 4.83
CA GLY A 91 -4.66 -4.78 6.23
C GLY A 91 -5.64 -3.73 6.75
N LYS A 92 -5.69 -3.58 8.07
CA LYS A 92 -6.53 -2.62 8.77
C LYS A 92 -5.69 -1.41 9.21
N LEU A 93 -6.18 -0.21 8.96
CA LEU A 93 -5.70 1.02 9.57
C LEU A 93 -6.74 1.55 10.55
N GLN A 94 -6.29 2.10 11.67
CA GLN A 94 -7.15 2.80 12.61
C GLN A 94 -6.50 4.12 13.02
N GLN A 95 -7.27 5.20 12.96
CA GLN A 95 -6.81 6.56 13.21
C GLN A 95 -7.51 7.16 14.43
N PHE A 96 -6.71 7.72 15.32
CA PHE A 96 -7.19 8.41 16.52
C PHE A 96 -6.73 9.86 16.47
N SER A 97 -7.69 10.77 16.38
CA SER A 97 -7.47 12.21 16.52
C SER A 97 -8.05 12.65 17.85
N SER A 98 -7.22 13.31 18.66
CA SER A 98 -7.58 13.75 20.00
C SER A 98 -8.35 15.07 20.02
N GLY A 99 -8.37 15.82 18.92
CA GLY A 99 -9.09 17.10 18.75
C GLY A 99 -8.73 18.22 19.75
N SER A 100 -7.86 17.96 20.72
CA SER A 100 -7.67 18.79 21.93
C SER A 100 -6.20 18.87 22.38
N GLY A 101 -5.26 18.56 21.49
CA GLY A 101 -3.82 18.63 21.77
C GLY A 101 -3.23 17.42 22.52
N ALA A 102 -3.97 16.31 22.60
CA ALA A 102 -3.42 15.04 23.07
C ALA A 102 -2.66 14.33 21.93
N THR A 103 -2.05 13.18 22.25
CA THR A 103 -1.33 12.37 21.26
C THR A 103 -2.30 11.75 20.26
N ASP A 104 -2.10 12.10 18.98
CA ASP A 104 -2.74 11.46 17.85
C ASP A 104 -1.94 10.23 17.43
N PHE A 105 -2.61 9.19 16.96
CA PHE A 105 -1.89 7.99 16.52
C PHE A 105 -2.60 7.22 15.41
N ILE A 106 -1.80 6.54 14.59
CA ILE A 106 -2.24 5.53 13.64
C ILE A 106 -1.74 4.17 14.12
N THR A 107 -2.65 3.21 14.09
CA THR A 107 -2.28 1.79 14.18
C THR A 107 -2.57 1.10 12.87
N ILE A 108 -1.67 0.21 12.48
CA ILE A 108 -1.78 -0.58 11.25
C ILE A 108 -1.60 -2.04 11.63
N ALA A 109 -2.42 -2.92 11.09
CA ALA A 109 -2.29 -4.36 11.32
C ALA A 109 -2.51 -5.14 10.02
N LEU A 110 -1.62 -6.10 9.75
CA LEU A 110 -1.78 -7.11 8.71
C LEU A 110 -1.74 -8.53 9.31
N GLY A 111 -2.50 -9.44 8.71
CA GLY A 111 -2.60 -10.84 9.11
C GLY A 111 -3.62 -11.09 10.23
N GLY A 112 -3.77 -12.36 10.62
CA GLY A 112 -4.80 -12.78 11.57
C GLY A 112 -6.21 -12.47 11.05
N THR A 113 -6.95 -11.61 11.76
CA THR A 113 -8.28 -11.14 11.32
C THR A 113 -8.22 -9.85 10.47
N ASN A 114 -7.03 -9.27 10.28
CA ASN A 114 -6.84 -7.96 9.64
C ASN A 114 -6.09 -8.12 8.32
N GLY A 115 -6.73 -8.72 7.32
CA GLY A 115 -6.11 -8.98 6.02
C GLY A 115 -5.15 -10.17 6.04
N SER A 116 -4.18 -10.15 5.11
CA SER A 116 -3.26 -11.26 4.87
C SER A 116 -1.80 -10.84 5.02
N VAL A 117 -0.99 -11.78 5.49
CA VAL A 117 0.47 -11.68 5.50
C VAL A 117 1.05 -13.06 5.21
N THR A 118 2.13 -13.10 4.44
CA THR A 118 2.82 -14.31 4.01
C THR A 118 4.32 -14.12 4.07
N GLY A 119 5.03 -15.21 4.37
CA GLY A 119 6.50 -15.25 4.45
C GLY A 119 6.95 -16.04 5.67
N SER A 120 8.12 -16.65 5.54
CA SER A 120 8.69 -17.51 6.57
C SER A 120 10.20 -17.34 6.61
N THR A 121 10.78 -17.40 7.81
CA THR A 121 12.24 -17.47 8.04
C THR A 121 12.60 -18.74 8.78
N SER A 122 13.84 -19.22 8.62
CA SER A 122 14.37 -20.35 9.40
C SER A 122 15.34 -19.83 10.45
N PHE A 123 15.10 -20.18 11.72
CA PHE A 123 15.93 -19.70 12.82
C PHE A 123 16.42 -20.84 13.71
N LYS A 124 17.64 -20.70 14.22
CA LYS A 124 18.22 -21.59 15.23
C LYS A 124 17.89 -21.07 16.62
N TYR A 125 17.15 -21.85 17.40
CA TYR A 125 16.80 -21.52 18.78
C TYR A 125 17.18 -22.66 19.72
N ILE A 126 17.36 -22.35 21.01
CA ILE A 126 17.51 -23.39 22.04
C ILE A 126 16.11 -23.83 22.45
N ASP A 127 15.78 -25.09 22.19
CA ASP A 127 14.51 -25.65 22.60
C ASP A 127 14.46 -25.78 24.12
N THR A 128 13.53 -25.08 24.76
CA THR A 128 13.46 -25.02 26.23
C THR A 128 13.06 -26.33 26.90
N LYS A 129 12.53 -27.30 26.14
CA LYS A 129 12.19 -28.63 26.66
C LYS A 129 13.36 -29.59 26.60
N THR A 130 14.14 -29.53 25.51
CA THR A 130 15.25 -30.48 25.27
C THR A 130 16.62 -29.88 25.61
N GLY A 131 16.72 -28.56 25.72
CA GLY A 131 17.98 -27.83 25.89
C GLY A 131 18.87 -27.80 24.65
N LEU A 132 18.40 -28.34 23.51
CA LEU A 132 19.20 -28.49 22.30
C LEU A 132 18.98 -27.34 21.31
N LEU A 133 20.06 -26.96 20.62
CA LEU A 133 19.99 -26.03 19.51
C LEU A 133 19.26 -26.71 18.34
N THR A 134 18.13 -26.14 17.93
CA THR A 134 17.24 -26.67 16.90
C THR A 134 16.98 -25.61 15.84
N THR A 135 16.95 -26.03 14.56
CA THR A 135 16.51 -25.16 13.45
C THR A 135 15.03 -25.40 13.20
N SER A 136 14.23 -24.36 13.04
CA SER A 136 12.82 -24.50 12.66
C SER A 136 12.37 -23.36 11.76
N LEU A 137 11.37 -23.66 10.94
CA LEU A 137 10.68 -22.68 10.13
C LEU A 137 9.70 -21.88 11.01
N PHE A 138 9.69 -20.57 10.87
CA PHE A 138 8.78 -19.65 11.51
C PHE A 138 8.02 -18.89 10.43
N THR A 139 6.69 -18.94 10.47
CA THR A 139 5.83 -18.22 9.53
C THR A 139 5.28 -16.98 10.19
N LEU A 140 5.36 -15.85 9.49
CA LEU A 140 4.78 -14.59 9.96
C LEU A 140 3.26 -14.74 10.04
N LYS A 141 2.69 -14.45 11.21
CA LYS A 141 1.26 -14.54 11.48
C LYS A 141 0.60 -13.17 11.43
N THR A 142 1.20 -12.19 12.09
CA THR A 142 0.72 -10.82 12.17
C THR A 142 1.87 -9.85 12.20
N ILE A 143 1.68 -8.67 11.62
CA ILE A 143 2.54 -7.51 11.82
C ILE A 143 1.69 -6.30 12.17
N LYS A 144 2.14 -5.51 13.15
CA LYS A 144 1.41 -4.34 13.65
C LYS A 144 2.33 -3.14 13.78
N PHE A 145 1.92 -1.98 13.32
CA PHE A 145 2.62 -0.71 13.46
C PHE A 145 1.88 0.20 14.44
N ASP A 146 2.63 0.93 15.25
CA ASP A 146 2.15 1.94 16.19
C ASP A 146 2.96 3.22 15.99
N LEU A 147 2.29 4.23 15.43
CA LEU A 147 2.87 5.53 15.06
C LEU A 147 2.11 6.62 15.81
N ARG A 148 2.79 7.34 16.71
CA ARG A 148 2.18 8.38 17.56
C ARG A 148 2.89 9.71 17.42
N GLY A 149 2.12 10.79 17.48
CA GLY A 149 2.57 12.17 17.36
C GLY A 149 1.57 13.14 17.95
N SER A 150 1.79 14.44 17.81
CA SER A 150 0.89 15.48 18.33
C SER A 150 0.12 16.14 17.18
N SER A 151 -1.21 16.22 17.29
CA SER A 151 -2.09 16.88 16.30
C SER A 151 -1.77 16.51 14.85
N LEU A 152 -1.75 15.21 14.56
CA LEU A 152 -1.39 14.66 13.26
C LEU A 152 -2.51 14.79 12.23
N PHE A 153 -3.77 14.74 12.68
CA PHE A 153 -4.91 14.55 11.78
C PHE A 153 -5.93 15.68 11.92
N GLY A 154 -6.24 16.35 10.81
CA GLY A 154 -7.31 17.35 10.75
C GLY A 154 -8.73 16.75 10.73
N SER A 155 -8.85 15.47 10.34
CA SER A 155 -10.11 14.72 10.39
C SER A 155 -9.81 13.25 10.58
N PRO A 156 -10.51 12.56 11.48
CA PRO A 156 -10.30 11.14 11.63
C PRO A 156 -11.05 10.31 10.56
N LEU A 157 -11.94 10.94 9.77
CA LEU A 157 -12.75 10.27 8.75
C LEU A 157 -12.05 10.13 7.38
N ILE A 158 -10.85 10.68 7.25
CA ILE A 158 -10.08 10.64 6.01
C ILE A 158 -8.75 9.99 6.34
N VAL A 159 -8.27 9.13 5.43
CA VAL A 159 -6.94 8.54 5.54
C VAL A 159 -5.91 9.67 5.62
N ALA A 160 -5.00 9.57 6.58
CA ALA A 160 -3.98 10.59 6.78
C ALA A 160 -3.20 10.88 5.49
N SER A 161 -2.87 12.16 5.30
CA SER A 161 -2.12 12.64 4.14
C SER A 161 -1.09 13.68 4.57
N ASN A 162 -0.05 13.87 3.75
CA ASN A 162 1.03 14.84 3.99
C ASN A 162 1.78 14.64 5.32
N LEU A 163 1.79 13.41 5.83
CA LEU A 163 2.60 13.02 6.96
C LEU A 163 4.08 13.04 6.59
N ASN A 164 4.94 13.21 7.57
CA ASN A 164 6.38 13.07 7.47
C ASN A 164 6.93 12.40 8.75
N THR A 165 8.20 12.00 8.71
CA THR A 165 8.85 11.29 9.82
C THR A 165 8.87 12.09 11.12
N SER A 166 9.03 13.41 11.03
CA SER A 166 9.17 14.31 12.17
C SER A 166 7.87 14.53 12.94
N ASP A 167 6.73 14.24 12.32
CA ASP A 167 5.43 14.33 12.97
C ASP A 167 5.27 13.27 14.08
N PHE A 168 6.04 12.18 14.02
CA PHE A 168 5.91 11.05 14.95
C PHE A 168 7.03 11.04 16.00
N SER A 169 6.63 11.12 17.27
CA SER A 169 7.52 10.99 18.44
C SER A 169 7.72 9.54 18.88
N TYR A 170 6.81 8.64 18.50
CA TYR A 170 6.90 7.21 18.78
C TYR A 170 6.60 6.40 17.54
N ARG A 171 7.49 5.46 17.19
CA ARG A 171 7.42 4.67 15.96
C ARG A 171 7.93 3.25 16.19
N ARG A 172 7.03 2.27 16.20
CA ARG A 172 7.41 0.86 16.38
C ARG A 172 6.55 -0.06 15.54
N PHE A 173 7.07 -1.27 15.32
CA PHE A 173 6.25 -2.38 14.88
C PHE A 173 6.56 -3.66 15.64
N VAL A 174 5.58 -4.56 15.66
CA VAL A 174 5.65 -5.88 16.27
C VAL A 174 5.34 -6.91 15.19
N MET A 175 6.19 -7.91 15.07
CA MET A 175 5.94 -9.09 14.24
C MET A 175 5.71 -10.30 15.12
N ASP A 176 4.63 -11.02 14.88
CA ASP A 176 4.32 -12.27 15.57
C ASP A 176 4.47 -13.45 14.61
N PHE A 177 5.19 -14.49 15.04
CA PHE A 177 5.48 -15.68 14.28
C PHE A 177 4.88 -16.91 14.92
N ILE A 178 4.51 -17.87 14.07
CA ILE A 178 4.13 -19.22 14.47
C ILE A 178 5.14 -20.22 13.94
N ARG A 179 5.50 -21.19 14.79
CA ARG A 179 6.21 -22.39 14.36
C ARG A 179 5.19 -23.45 13.94
N PRO A 180 5.20 -23.96 12.69
CA PRO A 180 4.38 -25.10 12.33
C PRO A 180 4.78 -26.32 13.17
N LYS A 181 3.79 -27.12 13.53
CA LYS A 181 3.90 -28.12 14.60
C LYS A 181 4.50 -29.42 14.07
N THR A 182 5.62 -29.86 14.63
CA THR A 182 5.89 -31.29 14.84
C THR A 182 5.96 -31.55 16.34
N GLY A 183 4.87 -32.05 16.93
CA GLY A 183 4.88 -32.70 18.26
C GLY A 183 4.90 -31.84 19.54
N VAL A 184 5.05 -30.51 19.48
CA VAL A 184 5.17 -29.62 20.68
C VAL A 184 4.17 -28.46 20.59
N PRO A 185 3.64 -27.87 21.68
CA PRO A 185 2.75 -26.70 21.61
C PRO A 185 3.30 -25.61 20.69
N ILE A 186 2.38 -24.96 19.96
CA ILE A 186 2.67 -23.81 19.10
C ILE A 186 3.35 -22.75 19.98
N GLY A 187 4.63 -22.49 19.69
CA GLY A 187 5.34 -21.36 20.30
C GLY A 187 5.01 -20.10 19.51
N ASN A 188 4.49 -19.08 20.18
CA ASN A 188 4.40 -17.74 19.61
C ASN A 188 5.74 -17.05 19.86
N TRP A 189 6.35 -16.54 18.80
CA TRP A 189 7.55 -15.71 18.89
C TRP A 189 7.20 -14.30 18.44
N SER A 190 7.77 -13.29 19.08
CA SER A 190 7.53 -11.91 18.66
C SER A 190 8.84 -11.15 18.55
N SER A 191 8.94 -10.29 17.56
CA SER A 191 10.04 -9.33 17.40
C SER A 191 9.46 -7.93 17.54
N ILE A 192 10.05 -7.09 18.39
CA ILE A 192 9.58 -5.72 18.62
C ILE A 192 10.67 -4.75 18.19
N ASN A 193 10.41 -4.05 17.10
CA ASN A 193 11.39 -3.20 16.44
C ASN A 193 10.96 -1.74 16.47
N THR A 194 11.94 -0.87 16.66
CA THR A 194 11.76 0.58 16.51
C THR A 194 12.06 0.94 15.07
N LEU A 195 11.20 1.77 14.46
CA LEU A 195 11.43 2.24 13.10
C LEU A 195 12.51 3.33 13.12
N GLY A 196 13.64 3.03 12.50
CA GLY A 196 14.79 3.94 12.40
C GLY A 196 14.50 5.10 11.45
N ALA A 197 14.19 4.77 10.20
CA ALA A 197 13.72 5.70 9.20
C ALA A 197 12.31 5.32 8.74
N VAL A 198 11.47 6.33 8.52
CA VAL A 198 10.13 6.19 7.91
C VAL A 198 9.98 7.35 6.95
N SER A 199 9.45 7.13 5.76
CA SER A 199 9.10 8.18 4.81
C SER A 199 7.69 7.96 4.30
N PHE A 200 7.03 9.06 4.01
CA PHE A 200 5.66 9.12 3.54
C PHE A 200 5.68 9.87 2.21
N ALA A 201 5.29 9.19 1.15
CA ALA A 201 5.23 9.77 -0.19
C ALA A 201 3.82 9.60 -0.72
N ASN A 202 3.19 10.71 -1.09
CA ASN A 202 1.95 10.61 -1.85
C ASN A 202 2.28 10.03 -3.21
N ASN A 203 1.58 8.98 -3.64
CA ASN A 203 1.67 8.50 -5.02
C ASN A 203 0.93 9.44 -6.00
N LYS A 204 0.74 10.72 -5.62
CA LYS A 204 0.20 11.79 -6.45
C LYS A 204 1.24 12.18 -7.48
N LEU A 205 1.66 11.21 -8.31
CA LEU A 205 1.97 11.55 -9.68
C LEU A 205 0.68 12.17 -10.20
N SER A 206 0.74 13.47 -10.48
CA SER A 206 -0.18 14.15 -11.35
C SER A 206 -0.09 13.51 -12.75
N GLN A 207 -0.49 12.25 -12.88
CA GLN A 207 -1.02 11.75 -14.13
C GLN A 207 -2.41 12.36 -14.19
N VAL A 208 -2.45 13.61 -14.61
CA VAL A 208 -3.54 14.03 -15.48
C VAL A 208 -3.59 12.91 -16.51
N PRO A 209 -4.63 12.04 -16.54
CA PRO A 209 -4.87 11.30 -17.76
C PRO A 209 -4.90 12.41 -18.81
N GLU A 210 -4.19 12.32 -19.92
CA GLU A 210 -4.41 13.28 -21.00
C GLU A 210 -5.58 12.74 -21.84
N PRO A 211 -6.88 12.89 -21.47
CA PRO A 211 -7.93 12.66 -22.43
C PRO A 211 -7.86 13.74 -23.52
N ALA A 212 -7.27 14.90 -23.24
CA ALA A 212 -7.22 16.02 -24.17
C ALA A 212 -6.37 15.72 -25.41
N THR A 213 -5.19 15.13 -25.30
CA THR A 213 -4.29 14.99 -26.47
C THR A 213 -4.85 13.99 -27.47
N PHE A 214 -5.35 12.83 -27.03
CA PHE A 214 -6.02 11.87 -27.93
C PHE A 214 -7.35 12.37 -28.48
N ILE A 215 -8.14 13.12 -27.70
CA ILE A 215 -9.38 13.74 -28.19
C ILE A 215 -9.08 14.86 -29.19
N ILE A 216 -8.08 15.71 -28.94
CA ILE A 216 -7.66 16.78 -29.86
C ILE A 216 -7.08 16.17 -31.14
N PHE A 217 -6.27 15.12 -31.03
CA PHE A 217 -5.73 14.42 -32.21
C PHE A 217 -6.84 13.71 -32.99
N GLY A 218 -7.78 13.05 -32.29
CA GLY A 218 -8.94 12.39 -32.89
C GLY A 218 -9.89 13.36 -33.58
N LEU A 219 -10.24 14.47 -32.92
CA LEU A 219 -11.04 15.55 -33.50
C LEU A 219 -10.31 16.24 -34.66
N GLY A 220 -8.99 16.43 -34.56
CA GLY A 220 -8.16 16.99 -35.63
C GLY A 220 -8.14 16.10 -36.88
N LEU A 221 -7.95 14.79 -36.71
CA LEU A 221 -8.02 13.81 -37.80
C LEU A 221 -9.43 13.71 -38.40
N MET A 222 -10.48 13.76 -37.57
CA MET A 222 -11.88 13.82 -38.04
C MET A 222 -12.16 15.08 -38.84
N GLY A 223 -11.65 16.24 -38.40
CA GLY A 223 -11.74 17.50 -39.14
C GLY A 223 -11.08 17.42 -40.53
N LEU A 224 -9.88 16.83 -40.61
CA LEU A 224 -9.16 16.61 -41.87
C LEU A 224 -9.92 15.65 -42.82
N ALA A 225 -10.52 14.58 -42.29
CA ALA A 225 -11.31 13.64 -43.07
C ALA A 225 -12.58 14.30 -43.65
N LEU A 226 -13.26 15.14 -42.87
CA LEU A 226 -14.45 15.88 -43.30
C LEU A 226 -14.14 16.95 -44.36
N CYS A 227 -12.99 17.63 -44.27
CA CYS A 227 -12.54 18.58 -45.29
C CYS A 227 -12.27 17.91 -46.65
N ARG A 228 -11.72 16.68 -46.67
CA ARG A 228 -11.52 15.93 -47.92
C ARG A 228 -12.82 15.56 -48.63
N VAL A 229 -13.86 15.16 -47.89
CA VAL A 229 -15.16 14.77 -48.47
C VAL A 229 -15.87 15.97 -49.09
N LYS A 230 -15.75 17.17 -48.51
CA LYS A 230 -16.39 18.38 -49.04
C LYS A 230 -15.75 18.85 -50.36
N ASN A 231 -14.44 18.68 -50.52
CA ASN A 231 -13.73 19.07 -51.74
C ASN A 231 -13.88 18.08 -52.91
N CYS A 232 -14.11 16.79 -52.65
CA CYS A 232 -14.43 15.82 -53.73
C CYS A 232 -15.82 16.03 -54.36
N ASN A 233 -16.75 16.70 -53.68
CA ASN A 233 -18.10 16.92 -54.22
C ASN A 233 -18.22 18.18 -55.09
N ASN A 234 -17.22 19.06 -55.10
CA ASN A 234 -17.26 20.31 -55.88
C ASN A 234 -16.56 20.22 -57.25
N THR A 235 -15.95 19.09 -57.60
CA THR A 235 -15.20 18.92 -58.87
C THR A 235 -15.98 18.20 -59.98
N LEU A 236 -17.26 17.88 -59.75
CA LEU A 236 -18.13 17.18 -60.73
C LEU A 236 -19.20 18.07 -61.39
N ALA A 237 -19.15 19.39 -61.20
CA ALA A 237 -20.20 20.32 -61.66
C ALA A 237 -19.83 21.23 -62.86
N THR A 238 -18.74 20.96 -63.58
CA THR A 238 -18.39 21.70 -64.81
C THR A 238 -17.76 20.78 -65.85
N ILE A 239 -18.61 19.99 -66.51
CA ILE A 239 -18.42 19.60 -67.92
C ILE A 239 -19.80 19.70 -68.56
N ASN A 240 -20.05 20.83 -69.23
CA ASN A 240 -20.94 21.00 -70.38
C ASN A 240 -20.41 22.19 -71.17
#